data_AF-A0ABD5MVZ9-F1
#
_entry.id   AF-A0ABD5MVZ9-F1
#
_cell.length_a   1.000
_cell.length_b   1.000
_cell.length_c   1.000
_cell.angle_alpha   90.00
_cell.angle_beta   90.00
_cell.angle_gamma   90.00
#
_symmetry.space_group_name_H-M   'P 1'
#
loop_
_entity.id
_entity.type
_entity.pdbx_description
1 polymer ?
#
loop_
_entity_poly.entity_id
_entity_poly.type
_entity_poly.pdbx_seq_one_letter_code
_entity_poly.pdbx_strand_id
1 'polypeptide(L)' 'MSPSQPKARFHTRINEKDYLNVTVWPGKADPAAEVITFQLRRNEGENWETVGRLAVYRAPDGSYSKLSERQE' A
#
# COMPACT_ATOMS: atom_id res chain seq x y z
N MET A 1 -11.20 15.76 8.57
CA MET A 1 -9.75 15.47 8.60
C MET A 1 -9.28 15.32 7.17
N SER A 2 -8.38 16.18 6.68
CA SER A 2 -7.78 16.01 5.35
C SER A 2 -7.09 14.64 5.29
N PRO A 3 -7.27 13.85 4.22
CA PRO A 3 -6.56 12.58 4.09
C PRO A 3 -5.07 12.88 4.14
N SER A 4 -4.33 12.20 5.04
CA SER A 4 -2.89 12.36 5.15
C SER A 4 -2.26 12.12 3.79
N GLN A 5 -1.45 13.07 3.28
CA GLN A 5 -0.74 12.85 2.04
C GLN A 5 0.28 11.71 2.21
N PRO A 6 0.49 10.87 1.19
CA PRO A 6 1.49 9.82 1.26
C PRO A 6 2.91 10.45 1.35
N LYS A 7 3.77 9.85 2.17
CA LYS A 7 5.20 10.18 2.27
C LYS A 7 5.92 9.84 0.96
N ALA A 8 5.52 8.76 0.31
CA ALA A 8 6.04 8.33 -0.98
C ALA A 8 5.03 7.49 -1.75
N ARG A 9 5.15 7.50 -3.08
CA ARG A 9 4.36 6.66 -3.98
C ARG A 9 5.23 6.20 -5.13
N PHE A 10 5.26 4.89 -5.34
CA PHE A 10 5.97 4.23 -6.43
C PHE A 10 5.02 3.33 -7.18
N HIS A 11 5.28 3.16 -8.46
CA HIS A 11 4.47 2.31 -9.29
C HIS A 11 5.35 1.72 -10.40
N THR A 12 5.09 0.47 -10.78
CA THR A 12 5.82 -0.18 -11.87
C THR A 12 4.95 -1.23 -12.54
N ARG A 13 5.11 -1.37 -13.85
CA ARG A 13 4.58 -2.50 -14.60
C ARG A 13 5.38 -3.75 -14.21
N ILE A 14 4.70 -4.84 -13.85
CA ILE A 14 5.34 -6.15 -13.60
C ILE A 14 5.38 -6.96 -14.90
N ASN A 15 4.25 -7.01 -15.61
CA ASN A 15 4.11 -7.70 -16.88
C ASN A 15 3.02 -7.02 -17.73
N GLU A 16 2.57 -7.65 -18.82
CA GLU A 16 1.58 -7.04 -19.69
C GLU A 16 0.27 -6.67 -18.99
N LYS A 17 -0.15 -7.48 -18.03
CA LYS A 17 -1.44 -7.41 -17.34
C LYS A 17 -1.34 -6.82 -15.93
N ASP A 18 -0.17 -6.90 -15.29
CA ASP A 18 -0.04 -6.58 -13.86
C ASP A 18 0.78 -5.31 -13.60
N TYR A 19 0.32 -4.53 -12.64
CA TYR A 19 0.95 -3.30 -12.15
C TYR A 19 1.09 -3.34 -10.62
N LEU A 20 2.29 -3.09 -10.12
CA LEU A 20 2.53 -2.95 -8.68
C LEU A 20 2.45 -1.48 -8.29
N ASN A 21 1.69 -1.20 -7.23
CA ASN A 21 1.64 0.10 -6.59
C ASN A 21 2.16 -0.05 -5.16
N VAL A 22 3.09 0.83 -4.76
CA VAL A 22 3.60 0.93 -3.40
C VAL A 22 3.36 2.34 -2.90
N THR A 23 2.65 2.48 -1.79
CA THR A 23 2.42 3.78 -1.15
C THR A 23 2.85 3.73 0.31
N VAL A 24 3.61 4.73 0.74
CA VAL A 24 4.05 4.89 2.13
C VAL A 24 3.22 6.01 2.75
N TRP A 25 2.51 5.71 3.82
CA TRP A 25 1.68 6.65 4.56
C TRP A 25 2.30 6.94 5.93
N PRO A 26 2.13 8.15 6.48
CA PRO A 26 2.40 8.37 7.90
C PRO A 26 1.48 7.47 8.74
N GLY A 27 1.99 6.97 9.86
CA GLY A 27 1.16 6.27 10.84
C GLY A 27 0.05 7.18 11.38
N LYS A 28 -1.15 6.62 11.57
CA LYS A 28 -2.31 7.39 12.08
C LYS A 28 -2.14 7.77 13.56
N ALA A 29 -1.61 6.86 14.36
CA ALA A 29 -1.39 7.06 15.79
C ALA A 29 -0.02 7.68 16.10
N ASP A 30 1.00 7.31 15.31
CA ASP A 30 2.36 7.80 15.45
C ASP A 30 2.88 8.29 14.08
N PRO A 31 3.15 9.61 13.92
CA PRO A 31 3.69 10.16 12.68
C PRO A 31 5.10 9.67 12.31
N ALA A 32 5.89 9.21 13.30
CA ALA A 32 7.20 8.61 13.08
C ALA A 32 7.09 7.17 12.58
N ALA A 33 5.95 6.52 12.77
CA ALA A 33 5.63 5.25 12.15
C ALA A 33 5.18 5.42 10.69
N GLU A 34 5.12 4.30 9.99
CA GLU A 34 4.72 4.25 8.58
C GLU A 34 3.78 3.07 8.30
N VAL A 35 2.85 3.29 7.38
CA VAL A 35 2.06 2.20 6.79
C VAL A 35 2.44 2.09 5.33
N ILE A 36 2.97 0.94 4.95
CA ILE A 36 3.39 0.64 3.58
C ILE A 36 2.31 -0.25 2.97
N THR A 37 1.64 0.24 1.93
CA THR A 37 0.62 -0.51 1.19
C THR A 37 1.16 -0.93 -0.16
N PHE A 38 1.13 -2.23 -0.42
CA PHE A 38 1.41 -2.84 -1.72
C PHE A 38 0.07 -3.27 -2.33
N GLN A 39 -0.16 -2.88 -3.58
CA GLN A 39 -1.34 -3.29 -4.35
C GLN A 39 -0.89 -3.82 -5.70
N LEU A 40 -1.19 -5.10 -5.95
CA LEU A 40 -1.09 -5.70 -7.26
C LEU A 40 -2.40 -5.46 -7.99
N ARG A 41 -2.35 -4.68 -9.06
CA ARG A 41 -3.50 -4.42 -9.93
C ARG A 41 -3.34 -5.19 -11.22
N ARG A 42 -4.37 -5.93 -11.61
CA ARG A 42 -4.44 -6.65 -12.87
C ARG A 42 -5.40 -5.96 -13.81
N ASN A 43 -5.02 -5.87 -15.08
CA ASN A 43 -5.89 -5.46 -16.15
C ASN A 43 -6.70 -6.68 -16.64
N GLU A 44 -8.00 -6.66 -16.37
CA GLU A 44 -8.99 -7.62 -16.87
C GLU A 44 -9.85 -6.93 -17.94
N GLY A 45 -9.26 -6.76 -19.13
CA GLY A 45 -9.92 -6.16 -20.29
C GLY A 45 -10.12 -4.66 -20.15
N GLU A 46 -11.33 -4.26 -19.73
CA GLU A 46 -11.70 -2.85 -19.57
C GLU A 46 -11.47 -2.33 -18.14
N ASN A 47 -11.24 -3.22 -17.17
CA ASN A 47 -11.18 -2.87 -15.75
C ASN A 47 -9.83 -3.24 -15.11
N TRP A 48 -9.40 -2.41 -14.16
CA TRP A 48 -8.23 -2.68 -13.31
C TRP A 48 -8.66 -3.13 -11.93
N GLU A 49 -8.46 -4.41 -11.63
CA GLU A 49 -8.84 -5.03 -10.36
C GLU A 49 -7.65 -5.12 -9.41
N THR A 50 -7.88 -4.98 -8.11
CA THR A 50 -6.84 -5.27 -7.11
C THR A 50 -6.88 -6.77 -6.83
N VAL A 51 -5.93 -7.52 -7.40
CA VAL A 51 -5.85 -8.98 -7.25
C VAL A 51 -4.95 -9.40 -6.09
N GLY A 52 -4.27 -8.44 -5.45
CA GLY A 52 -3.48 -8.67 -4.26
C GLY A 52 -3.23 -7.39 -3.49
N ARG A 53 -3.28 -7.47 -2.16
CA ARG A 53 -2.99 -6.34 -1.28
C ARG A 53 -2.18 -6.81 -0.09
N LEU A 54 -1.19 -6.02 0.29
CA LEU A 54 -0.47 -6.18 1.54
C LEU A 54 -0.36 -4.82 2.21
N ALA A 55 -0.66 -4.75 3.49
CA ALA A 55 -0.38 -3.59 4.32
C ALA A 55 0.61 -4.00 5.41
N VAL A 56 1.69 -3.25 5.54
CA VAL A 56 2.73 -3.45 6.55
C VAL A 56 2.83 -2.20 7.40
N TYR A 57 2.82 -2.36 8.71
CA TYR A 57 3.17 -1.30 9.64
C TYR A 57 4.67 -1.38 9.93
N ARG A 58 5.36 -0.24 9.82
CA ARG A 58 6.74 -0.06 10.25
C ARG A 58 6.73 0.85 11.47
N ALA A 59 7.14 0.32 12.60
CA ALA A 59 7.29 1.09 13.83
C ALA A 59 8.51 2.03 13.75
N PRO A 60 8.58 3.07 14.60
CA PRO A 60 9.73 3.98 14.63
C PRO A 60 11.05 3.28 14.96
N ASP A 61 11.00 2.19 15.72
CA ASP A 61 12.16 1.33 16.05
C ASP A 61 12.65 0.47 14.87
N GLY A 62 11.97 0.53 13.73
CA GLY A 62 12.30 -0.21 12.52
C GLY A 62 11.73 -1.63 12.46
N SER A 63 10.97 -2.07 13.45
CA SER A 63 10.25 -3.34 13.39
C SER A 63 9.08 -3.29 12.40
N TYR A 64 8.77 -4.44 11.79
CA TYR A 64 7.70 -4.58 10.80
C TYR A 64 6.64 -5.56 11.27
N SER A 65 5.37 -5.23 11.04
CA SER A 65 4.25 -6.15 11.27
C SER A 65 3.24 -6.09 10.13
N LYS A 66 2.70 -7.25 9.75
CA LYS A 66 1.61 -7.30 8.76
C LYS A 66 0.34 -6.76 9.42
N LEU A 67 -0.30 -5.80 8.76
CA LEU A 67 -1.64 -5.36 9.15
C LEU A 67 -2.67 -6.35 8.60
N SER A 68 -3.66 -6.69 9.43
CA SER A 68 -4.79 -7.50 9.00
C SER A 68 -5.46 -6.86 7.78
N GLU A 69 -5.87 -7.69 6.83
CA GLU A 69 -6.73 -7.22 5.75
C GLU A 69 -8.00 -6.64 6.37
N ARG A 70 -8.33 -5.40 5.99
CA ARG A 70 -9.63 -4.85 6.36
C ARG A 70 -10.66 -5.64 5.57
N GLN A 71 -11.48 -6.43 6.27
CA GLN A 71 -12.74 -6.91 5.71
C GLN A 71 -13.57 -5.65 5.44
N GLU A 72 -13.98 -5.48 4.19
CA GLU A 72 -14.87 -4.40 3.74
C GLU A 72 -16.28 -4.57 4.30
#